data_AF-A0AAN4TM30-F1
#
_entry.id   AF-A0AAN4TM30-F1
#
_cell.length_a   1.000
_cell.length_b   1.000
_cell.length_c   1.000
_cell.angle_alpha   90.00
_cell.angle_beta   90.00
_cell.angle_gamma   90.00
#
_symmetry.space_group_name_H-M   'P 1'
#
loop_
_entity.id
_entity.type
_entity.pdbx_description
1 polymer ?
#
loop_
_entity_poly.entity_id
_entity_poly.type
_entity_poly.pdbx_seq_one_letter_code
_entity_poly.pdbx_strand_id
1 'polypeptide(L)'
;MGLRFHPLLTHPDSPALGAGAQSCAEKELVDAYLQSLPAVLRAQESYTLMADCGKSIRVSPGHTRWKLAVLEKFLLWSFIVVAKPLTEITNKDVQSFLDFCISPPNSWMSKLTNRFVKKDSVLKANPKWHPFHTPLRSDGVRRVINRFFELNSESIGLVHCSRRHPKTLRDDTCRCNETEFMCDQYLGKFKQKTNGKAGLELGLFLFATSFYLKIPLKECVDCLTMDCFDFSDRNNARFKVIMPQGSILGEVPEAYLEYFFRWRNISKLPPYPSSDEVHPLFHRRAINYSSAYIPRFDTDGLSPTRLLKLSQKGCVRCRDSSGQVQVDSKGRRKKHLIRLTNKQLSFSAIDHFYQRSLNNELDASAMPVPLYLVKKNAIKPLPKNVIIFLLALFNPAICKELCTEGASLFCSLVDTRPNHLKLRAFEKLTLWSVLVAGKNPADLDASDVESFYQHCLSPPARWASARIYSRSCILWRPYLILRPGKDNNVPRAGMIVSWCNSCFVDLVQAGVLRSNPFGRLNKYIN
;
A
#
# COMPACT_ATOMS: atom_id res chain seq x y z
N MET A 1 3.69 26.20 -33.42
CA MET A 1 5.06 25.93 -32.89
C MET A 1 5.29 24.44 -32.94
N GLY A 2 6.37 23.98 -33.57
CA GLY A 2 6.71 22.55 -33.60
C GLY A 2 7.15 22.05 -32.23
N LEU A 3 6.77 20.83 -31.86
CA LEU A 3 7.26 20.13 -30.67
C LEU A 3 8.79 20.01 -30.75
N ARG A 4 9.52 20.74 -29.90
CA ARG A 4 10.99 20.61 -29.78
C ARG A 4 11.32 19.85 -28.51
N PHE A 5 11.84 18.64 -28.65
CA PHE A 5 12.34 17.85 -27.53
C PHE A 5 13.80 18.19 -27.26
N HIS A 6 14.16 18.32 -25.99
CA HIS A 6 15.53 18.42 -25.54
C HIS A 6 15.80 17.32 -24.51
N PRO A 7 16.83 16.49 -24.68
CA PRO A 7 17.21 15.51 -23.65
C PRO A 7 17.60 16.24 -22.36
N LEU A 8 17.24 15.68 -21.20
CA LEU A 8 17.62 16.21 -19.88
C LEU A 8 18.72 15.38 -19.22
N LEU A 9 18.82 14.08 -19.54
CA LEU A 9 19.87 13.22 -19.01
C LEU A 9 21.14 13.32 -19.85
N THR A 10 22.23 13.68 -19.19
CA THR A 10 23.59 13.74 -19.75
C THR A 10 24.35 12.43 -19.53
N HIS A 11 25.49 12.29 -20.20
CA HIS A 11 26.42 11.20 -19.95
C HIS A 11 26.92 11.24 -18.49
N PRO A 12 27.04 10.08 -17.82
CA PRO A 12 27.65 10.02 -16.49
C PRO A 12 29.11 10.44 -16.57
N ASP A 13 29.56 11.20 -15.57
CA ASP A 13 30.95 11.59 -15.43
C ASP A 13 31.81 10.31 -15.33
N SER A 14 32.68 10.10 -16.33
CA SER A 14 33.58 8.95 -16.43
C SER A 14 35.02 9.44 -16.28
N PRO A 15 35.92 8.67 -15.65
CA PRO A 15 37.35 9.04 -15.56
C PRO A 15 38.09 8.98 -16.91
N ALA A 16 37.42 8.56 -18.00
CA ALA A 16 38.00 8.57 -19.35
C ALA A 16 38.29 10.01 -19.84
N LEU A 17 39.47 10.20 -20.45
CA LEU A 17 39.90 11.46 -21.07
C LEU A 17 38.81 12.02 -22.02
N GLY A 18 38.35 13.24 -21.74
CA GLY A 18 37.32 13.95 -22.53
C GLY A 18 35.87 13.72 -22.11
N ALA A 19 35.57 12.74 -21.26
CA ALA A 19 34.19 12.49 -20.80
C ALA A 19 33.64 13.61 -19.90
N GLY A 20 34.51 14.24 -19.09
CA GLY A 20 34.15 15.40 -18.26
C GLY A 20 33.77 16.64 -19.08
N ALA A 21 34.51 16.93 -20.15
CA ALA A 21 34.24 18.07 -21.03
C ALA A 21 32.93 17.90 -21.82
N GLN A 22 32.66 16.68 -22.30
CA GLN A 22 31.39 16.37 -22.96
C GLN A 22 30.20 16.48 -21.99
N SER A 23 30.32 15.92 -20.78
CA SER A 23 29.27 16.03 -19.75
C SER A 23 28.98 17.49 -19.38
N CYS A 24 30.00 18.35 -19.29
CA CYS A 24 29.83 19.79 -19.03
C CYS A 24 29.03 20.47 -20.15
N ALA A 25 29.42 20.26 -21.41
CA ALA A 25 28.72 20.83 -22.56
C ALA A 25 27.27 20.34 -22.67
N GLU A 26 26.99 19.07 -22.37
CA GLU A 26 25.62 18.55 -22.32
C GLU A 26 24.79 19.23 -21.23
N LYS A 27 25.37 19.49 -20.05
CA LYS A 27 24.69 20.19 -18.94
C LYS A 27 24.35 21.63 -19.32
N GLU A 28 25.26 22.35 -19.96
CA GLU A 28 25.02 23.73 -20.44
C GLU A 28 23.86 23.79 -21.45
N LEU A 29 23.78 22.82 -22.37
CA LEU A 29 22.65 22.71 -23.30
C LEU A 29 21.33 22.46 -22.58
N VAL A 30 21.34 21.61 -21.55
CA VAL A 30 20.16 21.35 -20.71
C VAL A 30 19.72 22.63 -19.99
N ASP A 31 20.64 23.35 -19.36
CA ASP A 31 20.34 24.59 -18.65
C ASP A 31 19.78 25.66 -19.60
N ALA A 32 20.38 25.83 -20.79
CA ALA A 32 19.86 26.75 -21.80
C ALA A 32 18.44 26.39 -22.26
N TYR A 33 18.15 25.09 -22.41
CA TYR A 33 16.79 24.63 -22.73
C TYR A 33 15.82 24.93 -21.59
N LEU A 34 16.17 24.63 -20.34
CA LEU A 34 15.29 24.85 -19.19
C LEU A 34 15.00 26.35 -18.98
N GLN A 35 15.98 27.23 -19.23
CA GLN A 35 15.82 28.69 -19.21
C GLN A 35 14.93 29.21 -20.33
N SER A 36 14.87 28.52 -21.48
CA SER A 36 14.01 28.90 -22.60
C SER A 36 12.52 28.60 -22.37
N LEU A 37 12.19 27.76 -21.37
CA LEU A 37 10.81 27.41 -21.05
C LEU A 37 10.13 28.53 -20.22
N PRO A 38 8.79 28.65 -20.28
CA PRO A 38 8.06 29.62 -19.46
C PRO A 38 8.40 29.51 -17.97
N ALA A 39 8.72 30.65 -17.34
CA ALA A 39 9.13 30.70 -15.93
C ALA A 39 8.12 30.06 -14.96
N VAL A 40 6.81 30.13 -15.29
CA VAL A 40 5.72 29.51 -14.52
C VAL A 40 5.90 27.99 -14.34
N LEU A 41 6.62 27.31 -15.25
CA LEU A 41 6.86 25.87 -15.18
C LEU A 41 7.92 25.49 -14.14
N ARG A 42 8.72 26.46 -13.66
CA ARG A 42 9.83 26.22 -12.69
C ARG A 42 10.69 25.02 -13.11
N ALA A 43 11.06 24.99 -14.39
CA ALA A 43 11.68 23.83 -15.02
C ALA A 43 13.07 23.51 -14.42
N GLN A 44 13.84 24.54 -14.07
CA GLN A 44 15.15 24.39 -13.43
C GLN A 44 15.05 23.67 -12.08
N GLU A 45 14.12 24.10 -11.23
CA GLU A 45 13.89 23.47 -9.92
C GLU A 45 13.46 22.02 -10.07
N SER A 46 12.56 21.75 -11.01
CA SER A 46 12.08 20.41 -11.32
C SER A 46 13.22 19.47 -11.76
N TYR A 47 14.16 20.00 -12.56
CA TYR A 47 15.36 19.28 -12.99
C TYR A 47 16.31 19.00 -11.82
N THR A 48 16.55 19.98 -10.95
CA THR A 48 17.37 19.81 -9.72
C THR A 48 16.82 18.70 -8.82
N LEU A 49 15.50 18.68 -8.57
CA LEU A 49 14.85 17.65 -7.77
C LEU A 49 15.03 16.24 -8.38
N MET A 50 14.95 16.12 -9.71
CA MET A 50 15.22 14.86 -10.41
C MET A 50 16.67 14.42 -10.25
N ALA A 51 17.63 15.34 -10.39
CA ALA A 51 19.06 15.06 -10.24
C ALA A 51 19.39 14.59 -8.82
N ASP A 52 18.83 15.24 -7.80
CA ASP A 52 19.03 14.87 -6.39
C ASP A 52 18.39 13.52 -6.05
N CYS A 53 17.19 13.25 -6.56
CA CYS A 53 16.60 11.91 -6.47
C CYS A 53 17.50 10.84 -7.09
N GLY A 54 18.18 11.14 -8.19
CA GLY A 54 19.17 10.26 -8.81
C GLY A 54 20.31 9.89 -7.85
N LYS A 55 20.79 10.85 -7.03
CA LYS A 55 21.82 10.62 -6.02
C LYS A 55 21.32 9.70 -4.90
N SER A 56 20.09 9.88 -4.43
CA SER A 56 19.50 9.10 -3.33
C SER A 56 19.10 7.66 -3.69
N ILE A 57 18.96 7.32 -4.97
CA ILE A 57 18.42 6.03 -5.44
C ILE A 57 19.52 4.95 -5.66
N ARG A 58 20.80 5.25 -5.40
CA ARG A 58 21.96 4.37 -5.69
C ARG A 58 21.98 3.07 -4.85
N VAL A 59 21.27 2.04 -5.33
CA VAL A 59 21.39 0.64 -4.87
C VAL A 59 21.87 -0.29 -6.01
N SER A 60 21.72 0.11 -7.27
CA SER A 60 22.27 -0.60 -8.46
C SER A 60 22.25 0.29 -9.72
N PRO A 61 23.33 0.39 -10.52
CA PRO A 61 23.44 1.33 -11.66
C PRO A 61 22.35 1.20 -12.73
N GLY A 62 21.99 -0.04 -13.12
CA GLY A 62 21.00 -0.29 -14.17
C GLY A 62 19.58 0.14 -13.80
N HIS A 63 19.20 -0.09 -12.54
CA HIS A 63 17.90 0.33 -12.02
C HIS A 63 17.80 1.86 -11.84
N THR A 64 18.90 2.53 -11.53
CA THR A 64 18.94 4.00 -11.39
C THR A 64 18.73 4.68 -12.74
N ARG A 65 19.41 4.22 -13.81
CA ARG A 65 19.28 4.83 -15.14
C ARG A 65 17.86 4.76 -15.70
N TRP A 66 17.20 3.61 -15.53
CA TRP A 66 15.81 3.46 -15.97
C TRP A 66 14.85 4.38 -15.20
N LYS A 67 15.02 4.51 -13.88
CA LYS A 67 14.20 5.43 -13.05
C LYS A 67 14.38 6.89 -13.49
N LEU A 68 15.62 7.33 -13.72
CA LEU A 68 15.91 8.67 -14.23
C LEU A 68 15.29 8.88 -15.63
N ALA A 69 15.35 7.88 -16.51
CA ALA A 69 14.73 7.96 -17.83
C ALA A 69 13.19 8.04 -17.78
N VAL A 70 12.57 7.51 -16.72
CA VAL A 70 11.14 7.68 -16.43
C VAL A 70 10.85 9.11 -15.95
N LEU A 71 11.67 9.64 -15.02
CA LEU A 71 11.52 11.00 -14.52
C LEU A 71 11.74 12.05 -15.62
N GLU A 72 12.72 11.86 -16.50
CA GLU A 72 12.94 12.70 -17.67
C GLU A 72 11.69 12.77 -18.55
N LYS A 73 11.08 11.62 -18.87
CA LYS A 73 9.83 11.58 -19.65
C LYS A 73 8.71 12.32 -18.94
N PHE A 74 8.62 12.17 -17.62
CA PHE A 74 7.61 12.84 -16.81
C PHE A 74 7.78 14.35 -16.81
N LEU A 75 9.00 14.86 -16.63
CA LEU A 75 9.31 16.29 -16.68
C LEU A 75 9.03 16.89 -18.06
N LEU A 76 9.49 16.22 -19.12
CA LEU A 76 9.20 16.67 -20.48
C LEU A 76 7.68 16.68 -20.75
N TRP A 77 6.96 15.66 -20.29
CA TRP A 77 5.50 15.60 -20.43
C TRP A 77 4.81 16.71 -19.62
N SER A 78 5.26 17.00 -18.39
CA SER A 78 4.68 18.09 -17.59
C SER A 78 4.92 19.46 -18.20
N PHE A 79 6.07 19.67 -18.85
CA PHE A 79 6.38 20.96 -19.49
C PHE A 79 5.66 21.16 -20.82
N ILE A 80 5.60 20.10 -21.65
CA ILE A 80 5.17 20.22 -23.05
C ILE A 80 3.67 19.90 -23.22
N VAL A 81 3.15 18.92 -22.47
CA VAL A 81 1.77 18.43 -22.67
C VAL A 81 0.81 19.06 -21.67
N VAL A 82 1.13 19.01 -20.38
CA VAL A 82 0.24 19.54 -19.32
C VAL A 82 0.55 21.00 -18.99
N ALA A 83 1.75 21.47 -19.30
CA ALA A 83 2.22 22.82 -19.03
C ALA A 83 1.99 23.28 -17.58
N LYS A 84 2.33 22.41 -16.61
CA LYS A 84 2.22 22.70 -15.16
C LYS A 84 3.56 22.53 -14.45
N PRO A 85 3.86 23.37 -13.45
CA PRO A 85 4.94 23.09 -12.51
C PRO A 85 4.60 21.86 -11.64
N LEU A 86 5.62 21.22 -11.06
CA LEU A 86 5.44 20.03 -10.22
C LEU A 86 4.54 20.26 -9.00
N THR A 87 4.49 21.49 -8.48
CA THR A 87 3.62 21.92 -7.37
C THR A 87 2.13 21.83 -7.70
N GLU A 88 1.76 21.85 -8.98
CA GLU A 88 0.36 21.82 -9.44
C GLU A 88 -0.07 20.47 -10.02
N ILE A 89 0.86 19.53 -10.18
CA ILE A 89 0.55 18.19 -10.68
C ILE A 89 -0.40 17.48 -9.71
N THR A 90 -1.51 16.95 -10.22
CA THR A 90 -2.50 16.19 -9.46
C THR A 90 -2.40 14.69 -9.71
N ASN A 91 -3.12 13.86 -8.93
CA ASN A 91 -3.25 12.42 -9.23
C ASN A 91 -3.88 12.15 -10.61
N LYS A 92 -4.77 13.03 -11.07
CA LYS A 92 -5.35 12.92 -12.42
C LYS A 92 -4.29 13.13 -13.49
N ASP A 93 -3.43 14.15 -13.32
CA ASP A 93 -2.31 14.40 -14.23
C ASP A 93 -1.32 13.22 -14.23
N VAL A 94 -0.93 12.70 -13.06
CA VAL A 94 -0.07 11.51 -12.97
C VAL A 94 -0.72 10.32 -13.68
N GLN A 95 -2.02 10.12 -13.52
CA GLN A 95 -2.74 9.05 -14.21
C GLN A 95 -2.76 9.27 -15.74
N SER A 96 -2.94 10.50 -16.22
CA SER A 96 -2.83 10.84 -17.63
C SER A 96 -1.43 10.58 -18.17
N PHE A 97 -0.38 10.87 -17.40
CA PHE A 97 0.99 10.51 -17.76
C PHE A 97 1.21 8.99 -17.84
N LEU A 98 0.62 8.21 -16.93
CA LEU A 98 0.70 6.75 -16.99
C LEU A 98 0.01 6.19 -18.24
N ASP A 99 -1.16 6.75 -18.59
CA ASP A 99 -1.90 6.38 -19.79
C ASP A 99 -1.10 6.79 -21.05
N PHE A 100 -0.47 7.97 -21.04
CA PHE A 100 0.46 8.45 -22.07
C PHE A 100 1.68 7.53 -22.24
N CYS A 101 2.22 6.99 -21.15
CA CYS A 101 3.35 6.05 -21.22
C CYS A 101 2.97 4.70 -21.86
N ILE A 102 1.71 4.27 -21.72
CA ILE A 102 1.19 3.03 -22.32
C ILE A 102 0.95 3.20 -23.82
N SER A 103 0.51 4.39 -24.24
CA SER A 103 0.24 4.69 -25.64
C SER A 103 0.76 6.10 -25.99
N PRO A 104 2.10 6.26 -26.11
CA PRO A 104 2.68 7.55 -26.45
C PRO A 104 2.34 7.90 -27.91
N PRO A 105 2.04 9.17 -28.22
CA PRO A 105 1.85 9.62 -29.60
C PRO A 105 3.09 9.35 -30.46
N ASN A 106 2.89 9.13 -31.77
CA ASN A 106 3.99 8.92 -32.71
C ASN A 106 5.01 10.08 -32.71
N SER A 107 4.57 11.30 -32.42
CA SER A 107 5.46 12.47 -32.29
C SER A 107 6.39 12.42 -31.08
N TRP A 108 6.21 11.49 -30.14
CA TRP A 108 7.09 11.26 -28.99
C TRP A 108 7.94 10.00 -29.15
N MET A 109 7.78 9.29 -30.27
CA MET A 109 8.43 8.03 -30.57
C MET A 109 9.59 8.24 -31.55
N SER A 110 10.74 7.66 -31.24
CA SER A 110 11.89 7.63 -32.15
C SER A 110 12.57 6.27 -32.15
N LYS A 111 13.32 5.98 -33.22
CA LYS A 111 14.32 4.90 -33.19
C LYS A 111 15.40 5.23 -32.16
N LEU A 112 16.06 4.20 -31.62
CA LEU A 112 17.17 4.38 -30.69
C LEU A 112 18.25 5.24 -31.35
N THR A 113 18.43 6.45 -30.85
CA THR A 113 19.33 7.47 -31.41
C THR A 113 20.08 8.16 -30.28
N ASN A 114 21.24 8.72 -30.60
CA ASN A 114 22.02 9.50 -29.63
C ASN A 114 21.22 10.72 -29.17
N ARG A 115 21.29 11.05 -27.88
CA ARG A 115 20.62 12.21 -27.27
C ARG A 115 21.21 13.52 -27.77
N PHE A 116 22.54 13.56 -27.82
CA PHE A 116 23.32 14.69 -28.32
C PHE A 116 24.15 14.24 -29.53
N VAL A 117 24.37 15.15 -30.48
CA VAL A 117 25.16 14.92 -31.69
C VAL A 117 26.09 16.10 -31.91
N LYS A 118 27.30 15.84 -32.43
CA LYS A 118 28.19 16.90 -32.89
C LYS A 118 27.82 17.23 -34.34
N LYS A 119 27.55 18.50 -34.61
CA LYS A 119 27.36 19.02 -35.96
C LYS A 119 28.25 20.25 -36.12
N ASP A 120 29.10 20.25 -37.14
CA ASP A 120 30.08 21.32 -37.40
C ASP A 120 30.99 21.57 -36.19
N SER A 121 31.48 20.49 -35.56
CA SER A 121 32.29 20.49 -34.32
C SER A 121 31.62 21.05 -33.07
N VAL A 122 30.36 21.50 -33.15
CA VAL A 122 29.56 21.98 -32.00
C VAL A 122 28.61 20.89 -31.53
N LEU A 123 28.57 20.64 -30.22
CA LEU A 123 27.62 19.71 -29.61
C LEU A 123 26.21 20.33 -29.59
N LYS A 124 25.19 19.59 -30.03
CA LYS A 124 23.79 20.02 -30.05
C LYS A 124 22.88 18.89 -29.61
N ALA A 125 21.70 19.22 -29.06
CA ALA A 125 20.63 18.24 -28.88
C ALA A 125 20.22 17.65 -30.23
N ASN A 126 20.05 16.33 -30.29
CA ASN A 126 19.70 15.65 -31.53
C ASN A 126 18.23 15.90 -31.90
N PRO A 127 17.92 16.56 -33.03
CA PRO A 127 16.53 16.81 -33.43
C PRO A 127 15.74 15.54 -33.75
N LYS A 128 16.42 14.42 -34.02
CA LYS A 128 15.79 13.11 -34.27
C LYS A 128 15.48 12.35 -32.98
N TRP A 129 16.04 12.77 -31.84
CA TRP A 129 15.82 12.11 -30.56
C TRP A 129 14.44 12.45 -30.01
N HIS A 130 13.72 11.42 -29.57
CA HIS A 130 12.45 11.56 -28.88
C HIS A 130 12.43 10.70 -27.60
N PRO A 131 11.64 11.07 -26.58
CA PRO A 131 11.76 10.45 -25.25
C PRO A 131 11.39 8.96 -25.21
N PHE A 132 10.54 8.48 -26.13
CA PHE A 132 10.09 7.09 -26.17
C PHE A 132 10.68 6.34 -27.36
N HIS A 133 11.09 5.09 -27.12
CA HIS A 133 11.44 4.11 -28.16
C HIS A 133 10.44 2.96 -28.19
N THR A 134 9.90 2.63 -27.02
CA THR A 134 8.82 1.66 -26.83
C THR A 134 7.88 2.18 -25.74
N PRO A 135 6.60 1.77 -25.76
CA PRO A 135 5.70 2.00 -24.64
C PRO A 135 6.21 1.40 -23.33
N LEU A 136 5.86 2.03 -22.20
CA LEU A 136 6.27 1.60 -20.86
C LEU A 136 5.10 0.95 -20.10
N ARG A 137 5.42 -0.09 -19.31
CA ARG A 137 4.44 -0.70 -18.40
C ARG A 137 4.14 0.23 -17.21
N SER A 138 2.86 0.51 -16.96
CA SER A 138 2.44 1.52 -15.97
C SER A 138 2.81 1.20 -14.51
N ASP A 139 2.90 -0.07 -14.10
CA ASP A 139 3.21 -0.44 -12.71
C ASP A 139 4.64 -0.10 -12.27
N GLY A 140 5.60 -0.18 -13.20
CA GLY A 140 6.97 0.27 -12.94
C GLY A 140 7.01 1.78 -12.82
N VAL A 141 6.47 2.47 -13.83
CA VAL A 141 6.46 3.93 -13.94
C VAL A 141 5.79 4.56 -12.71
N ARG A 142 4.61 4.08 -12.32
CA ARG A 142 3.87 4.57 -11.15
C ARG A 142 4.69 4.53 -9.87
N ARG A 143 5.44 3.45 -9.64
CA ARG A 143 6.30 3.32 -8.45
C ARG A 143 7.41 4.37 -8.45
N VAL A 144 7.97 4.69 -9.61
CA VAL A 144 8.98 5.74 -9.74
C VAL A 144 8.39 7.11 -9.44
N ILE A 145 7.23 7.45 -10.05
CA ILE A 145 6.58 8.73 -9.85
C ILE A 145 6.12 8.93 -8.39
N ASN A 146 5.44 7.95 -7.80
CA ASN A 146 5.04 8.05 -6.40
C ASN A 146 6.25 8.22 -5.48
N ARG A 147 7.35 7.49 -5.74
CA ARG A 147 8.57 7.64 -4.95
C ARG A 147 9.21 9.02 -5.09
N PHE A 148 9.16 9.60 -6.29
CA PHE A 148 9.66 10.94 -6.55
C PHE A 148 8.88 12.00 -5.78
N PHE A 149 7.55 11.95 -5.81
CA PHE A 149 6.72 12.86 -5.01
C PHE A 149 6.85 12.62 -3.50
N GLU A 150 7.04 11.38 -3.04
CA GLU A 150 7.32 11.09 -1.63
C GLU A 150 8.62 11.75 -1.15
N LEU A 151 9.70 11.63 -1.93
CA LEU A 151 11.02 12.17 -1.57
C LEU A 151 11.06 13.70 -1.56
N ASN A 152 10.28 14.35 -2.44
CA ASN A 152 10.26 15.80 -2.58
C ASN A 152 8.98 16.43 -2.04
N SER A 153 8.23 15.72 -1.19
CA SER A 153 6.89 16.14 -0.74
C SER A 153 6.90 17.50 -0.02
N GLU A 154 8.00 17.87 0.64
CA GLU A 154 8.17 19.18 1.27
C GLU A 154 8.27 20.31 0.24
N SER A 155 8.92 20.07 -0.91
CA SER A 155 9.15 21.09 -1.95
C SER A 155 8.01 21.20 -2.97
N ILE A 156 7.40 20.07 -3.35
CA ILE A 156 6.40 20.02 -4.45
C ILE A 156 5.03 19.47 -4.03
N GLY A 157 4.85 19.18 -2.75
CA GLY A 157 3.68 18.49 -2.23
C GLY A 157 3.69 16.99 -2.55
N LEU A 158 2.95 16.23 -1.76
CA LEU A 158 2.76 14.80 -1.94
C LEU A 158 1.64 14.52 -2.96
N VAL A 159 1.99 13.76 -3.98
CA VAL A 159 1.04 13.12 -4.90
C VAL A 159 1.25 11.62 -4.80
N HIS A 160 0.15 10.87 -4.65
CA HIS A 160 0.22 9.42 -4.52
C HIS A 160 -0.82 8.77 -5.42
N CYS A 161 -0.43 8.44 -6.66
CA CYS A 161 -1.32 7.78 -7.59
C CYS A 161 -1.39 6.29 -7.24
N SER A 162 -2.52 5.82 -6.72
CA SER A 162 -2.76 4.39 -6.50
C SER A 162 -2.89 3.64 -7.84
N ARG A 163 -2.67 2.32 -7.80
CA ARG A 163 -3.01 1.47 -8.95
C ARG A 163 -4.52 1.56 -9.17
N ARG A 164 -4.96 1.74 -10.43
CA ARG A 164 -6.34 1.42 -10.81
C ARG A 164 -6.54 -0.07 -10.52
N HIS A 165 -7.06 -0.37 -9.35
CA HIS A 165 -7.76 -1.62 -9.19
C HIS A 165 -8.95 -1.50 -10.15
N PRO A 166 -9.22 -2.51 -11.01
CA PRO A 166 -10.59 -2.67 -11.48
C PRO A 166 -11.44 -2.50 -10.24
N LYS A 167 -12.50 -1.69 -10.31
CA LYS A 167 -13.49 -1.71 -9.24
C LYS A 167 -13.82 -3.19 -9.10
N THR A 168 -13.24 -3.87 -8.13
CA THR A 168 -13.84 -5.09 -7.62
C THR A 168 -15.16 -4.51 -7.23
N LEU A 169 -16.21 -4.80 -8.02
CA LEU A 169 -17.54 -4.78 -7.46
C LEU A 169 -17.32 -5.40 -6.09
N ARG A 170 -17.56 -4.62 -5.03
CA ARG A 170 -17.90 -5.26 -3.77
C ARG A 170 -19.20 -5.93 -4.15
N ASP A 171 -19.07 -7.12 -4.72
CA ASP A 171 -20.18 -7.86 -5.23
C ASP A 171 -20.90 -8.21 -3.94
N ASP A 172 -21.99 -7.49 -3.72
CA ASP A 172 -22.96 -7.80 -2.68
C ASP A 172 -23.71 -9.10 -3.05
N THR A 173 -23.11 -9.97 -3.85
CA THR A 173 -23.56 -11.27 -4.33
C THR A 173 -22.58 -12.33 -3.82
N CYS A 174 -23.09 -13.33 -3.08
CA CYS A 174 -22.30 -14.47 -2.60
C CYS A 174 -21.91 -15.31 -3.82
N ARG A 175 -20.61 -15.36 -4.17
CA ARG A 175 -20.08 -16.22 -5.25
C ARG A 175 -19.62 -17.60 -4.76
N CYS A 176 -20.08 -18.04 -3.58
CA CYS A 176 -19.66 -19.33 -3.01
C CYS A 176 -20.04 -20.51 -3.92
N ASN A 177 -21.20 -20.44 -4.58
CA ASN A 177 -21.69 -21.50 -5.46
C ASN A 177 -20.84 -21.64 -6.74
N GLU A 178 -20.19 -20.58 -7.18
CA GLU A 178 -19.32 -20.57 -8.37
C GLU A 178 -17.86 -20.87 -8.01
N THR A 179 -17.53 -20.97 -6.71
CA THR A 179 -16.13 -20.97 -6.27
C THR A 179 -15.38 -22.23 -6.68
N GLU A 180 -16.04 -23.38 -6.67
CA GLU A 180 -15.45 -24.65 -7.11
C GLU A 180 -15.10 -24.59 -8.61
N PHE A 181 -16.06 -24.18 -9.44
CA PHE A 181 -15.86 -23.96 -10.87
C PHE A 181 -14.73 -22.95 -11.16
N MET A 182 -14.67 -21.84 -10.41
CA MET A 182 -13.58 -20.87 -10.57
C MET A 182 -12.21 -21.45 -10.19
N CYS A 183 -12.14 -22.32 -9.16
CA CYS A 183 -10.91 -23.02 -8.79
C CYS A 183 -10.45 -23.98 -9.88
N ASP A 184 -11.37 -24.75 -10.47
CA ASP A 184 -11.06 -25.67 -11.58
C ASP A 184 -10.60 -24.91 -12.83
N GLN A 185 -11.29 -23.82 -13.18
CA GLN A 185 -10.88 -22.97 -14.29
C GLN A 185 -9.49 -22.34 -14.06
N TYR A 186 -9.21 -21.93 -12.83
CA TYR A 186 -7.90 -21.41 -12.43
C TYR A 186 -6.82 -22.50 -12.57
N LEU A 187 -7.08 -23.71 -12.06
CA LEU A 187 -6.17 -24.85 -12.16
C LEU A 187 -5.88 -25.23 -13.61
N GLY A 188 -6.90 -25.23 -14.48
CA GLY A 188 -6.75 -25.47 -15.92
C GLY A 188 -5.84 -24.44 -16.60
N LYS A 189 -6.07 -23.14 -16.35
CA LYS A 189 -5.20 -22.06 -16.84
C LYS A 189 -3.78 -22.17 -16.29
N PHE A 190 -3.64 -22.57 -15.02
CA PHE A 190 -2.34 -22.72 -14.39
C PHE A 190 -1.56 -23.89 -15.00
N LYS A 191 -2.21 -25.06 -15.18
CA LYS A 191 -1.67 -26.25 -15.85
C LYS A 191 -1.09 -25.96 -17.23
N GLN A 192 -1.73 -25.10 -18.02
CA GLN A 192 -1.24 -24.69 -19.35
C GLN A 192 -0.02 -23.77 -19.29
N LYS A 193 0.17 -23.00 -18.20
CA LYS A 193 1.24 -22.00 -18.09
C LYS A 193 2.53 -22.52 -17.48
N THR A 194 2.49 -23.65 -16.78
CA THR A 194 3.67 -24.15 -16.06
C THR A 194 4.85 -24.42 -17.00
N ASN A 195 4.59 -24.94 -18.21
CA ASN A 195 5.58 -25.29 -19.24
C ASN A 195 6.77 -26.08 -18.67
N GLY A 196 6.53 -26.99 -17.72
CA GLY A 196 7.56 -27.81 -17.08
C GLY A 196 8.50 -27.06 -16.12
N LYS A 197 8.26 -25.78 -15.81
CA LYS A 197 9.09 -25.03 -14.85
C LYS A 197 8.79 -25.49 -13.42
N ALA A 198 9.77 -26.12 -12.77
CA ALA A 198 9.63 -26.71 -11.43
C ALA A 198 8.97 -25.78 -10.40
N GLY A 199 9.30 -24.48 -10.40
CA GLY A 199 8.67 -23.52 -9.48
C GLY A 199 7.18 -23.26 -9.74
N LEU A 200 6.74 -23.27 -10.99
CA LEU A 200 5.32 -23.10 -11.34
C LEU A 200 4.54 -24.40 -11.15
N GLU A 201 5.16 -25.54 -11.44
CA GLU A 201 4.61 -26.87 -11.16
C GLU A 201 4.40 -27.08 -9.66
N LEU A 202 5.34 -26.60 -8.83
CA LEU A 202 5.19 -26.56 -7.38
C LEU A 202 4.01 -25.69 -6.96
N GLY A 203 3.87 -24.51 -7.56
CA GLY A 203 2.73 -23.62 -7.31
C GLY A 203 1.39 -24.25 -7.69
N LEU A 204 1.33 -25.00 -8.78
CA LEU A 204 0.16 -25.74 -9.25
C LEU A 204 -0.23 -26.82 -8.25
N PHE A 205 0.75 -27.66 -7.87
CA PHE A 205 0.56 -28.73 -6.90
C PHE A 205 0.05 -28.17 -5.55
N LEU A 206 0.71 -27.13 -5.02
CA LEU A 206 0.29 -26.47 -3.79
C LEU A 206 -1.16 -25.98 -3.84
N PHE A 207 -1.55 -25.33 -4.95
CA PHE A 207 -2.91 -24.84 -5.10
C PHE A 207 -3.93 -26.01 -5.07
N ALA A 208 -3.66 -27.08 -5.81
CA ALA A 208 -4.50 -28.27 -5.87
C ALA A 208 -4.60 -28.97 -4.50
N THR A 209 -3.49 -29.15 -3.78
CA THR A 209 -3.46 -29.76 -2.43
C THR A 209 -4.31 -28.97 -1.45
N SER A 210 -4.22 -27.63 -1.49
CA SER A 210 -5.04 -26.79 -0.62
C SER A 210 -6.52 -26.80 -1.00
N PHE A 211 -6.83 -26.90 -2.29
CA PHE A 211 -8.19 -26.84 -2.81
C PHE A 211 -8.96 -28.15 -2.62
N TYR A 212 -8.42 -29.28 -3.08
CA TYR A 212 -9.10 -30.58 -3.03
C TYR A 212 -9.06 -31.20 -1.63
N LEU A 213 -7.90 -31.17 -0.96
CA LEU A 213 -7.74 -31.80 0.36
C LEU A 213 -8.12 -30.87 1.53
N LYS A 214 -8.52 -29.63 1.23
CA LYS A 214 -8.84 -28.57 2.21
C LYS A 214 -7.72 -28.29 3.22
N ILE A 215 -6.46 -28.59 2.87
CA ILE A 215 -5.31 -28.40 3.76
C ILE A 215 -4.87 -26.93 3.78
N PRO A 216 -4.80 -26.28 4.96
CA PRO A 216 -4.22 -24.95 5.10
C PRO A 216 -2.69 -25.02 5.04
N LEU A 217 -2.11 -24.91 3.83
CA LEU A 217 -0.67 -25.07 3.57
C LEU A 217 0.28 -24.30 4.52
N LYS A 218 -0.16 -23.15 5.03
CA LYS A 218 0.65 -22.32 5.93
C LYS A 218 0.73 -22.87 7.36
N GLU A 219 -0.23 -23.68 7.76
CA GLU A 219 -0.32 -24.28 9.10
C GLU A 219 0.32 -25.68 9.10
N CYS A 220 0.34 -26.37 7.96
CA CYS A 220 0.85 -27.74 7.82
C CYS A 220 2.28 -27.82 7.24
N VAL A 221 3.09 -26.76 7.37
CA VAL A 221 4.39 -26.63 6.69
C VAL A 221 5.37 -27.73 7.04
N ASP A 222 5.53 -27.96 8.35
CA ASP A 222 6.56 -28.86 8.88
C ASP A 222 6.04 -30.30 9.00
N CYS A 223 4.75 -30.52 8.69
CA CYS A 223 4.09 -31.80 8.90
C CYS A 223 3.35 -32.35 7.69
N LEU A 224 3.28 -31.63 6.56
CA LEU A 224 2.79 -32.17 5.31
C LEU A 224 3.98 -32.77 4.53
N THR A 225 4.07 -34.08 4.61
CA THR A 225 5.13 -34.95 4.07
C THR A 225 4.51 -35.99 3.14
N MET A 226 5.31 -36.78 2.40
CA MET A 226 4.74 -37.77 1.48
C MET A 226 4.19 -39.00 2.21
N ASP A 227 4.72 -39.35 3.38
CA ASP A 227 4.18 -40.39 4.28
C ASP A 227 2.81 -40.02 4.87
N CYS A 228 2.36 -38.77 4.72
CA CYS A 228 0.98 -38.40 5.05
C CYS A 228 -0.05 -39.05 4.10
N PHE A 229 0.36 -39.62 2.97
CA PHE A 229 -0.53 -40.20 1.97
C PHE A 229 -0.41 -41.73 1.97
N ASP A 230 -1.53 -42.40 2.17
CA ASP A 230 -1.65 -43.85 2.17
C ASP A 230 -2.37 -44.32 0.90
N PHE A 231 -1.63 -45.04 0.05
CA PHE A 231 -2.10 -45.63 -1.20
C PHE A 231 -2.11 -47.17 -1.14
N SER A 232 -2.13 -47.76 0.07
CA SER A 232 -2.21 -49.20 0.26
C SER A 232 -3.48 -49.80 -0.39
N ASP A 233 -4.62 -49.12 -0.26
CA ASP A 233 -5.82 -49.36 -1.04
C ASP A 233 -5.86 -48.41 -2.25
N ARG A 234 -5.64 -48.97 -3.45
CA ARG A 234 -5.61 -48.19 -4.70
C ARG A 234 -6.94 -47.53 -5.04
N ASN A 235 -8.05 -48.06 -4.53
CA ASN A 235 -9.39 -47.53 -4.79
C ASN A 235 -9.83 -46.51 -3.73
N ASN A 236 -9.20 -46.52 -2.55
CA ASN A 236 -9.54 -45.64 -1.43
C ASN A 236 -8.27 -45.01 -0.83
N ALA A 237 -7.52 -44.28 -1.64
CA ALA A 237 -6.35 -43.56 -1.16
C ALA A 237 -6.76 -42.54 -0.08
N ARG A 238 -6.01 -42.51 1.02
CA ARG A 238 -6.28 -41.64 2.18
C ARG A 238 -5.10 -40.75 2.47
N PHE A 239 -5.35 -39.68 3.20
CA PHE A 239 -4.29 -38.86 3.77
C PHE A 239 -4.55 -38.56 5.23
N LYS A 240 -3.47 -38.42 6.00
CA LYS A 240 -3.49 -38.05 7.41
C LYS A 240 -2.29 -37.15 7.71
N VAL A 241 -2.58 -35.88 8.01
CA VAL A 241 -1.59 -34.87 8.39
C VAL A 241 -1.70 -34.62 9.88
N ILE A 242 -0.65 -34.93 10.64
CA ILE A 242 -0.60 -34.73 12.09
C ILE A 242 -0.01 -33.35 12.38
N MET A 243 -0.73 -32.52 13.12
CA MET A 243 -0.29 -31.18 13.53
C MET A 243 -0.18 -31.08 15.06
N PRO A 244 0.56 -30.10 15.60
CA PRO A 244 0.63 -29.88 17.04
C PRO A 244 -0.71 -29.56 17.72
N GLN A 245 -1.74 -29.20 16.94
CA GLN A 245 -3.06 -28.77 17.40
C GLN A 245 -4.18 -29.77 17.06
N GLY A 246 -3.85 -30.93 16.46
CA GLY A 246 -4.81 -31.93 16.00
C GLY A 246 -4.36 -32.62 14.71
N SER A 247 -5.23 -33.42 14.08
CA SER A 247 -4.96 -34.05 12.78
C SER A 247 -6.00 -33.66 11.74
N ILE A 248 -5.56 -33.61 10.48
CA ILE A 248 -6.44 -33.49 9.31
C ILE A 248 -6.38 -34.82 8.58
N LEU A 249 -7.51 -35.46 8.36
CA LEU A 249 -7.60 -36.72 7.64
C LEU A 249 -8.74 -36.68 6.63
N GLY A 250 -8.60 -37.44 5.55
CA GLY A 250 -9.63 -37.54 4.52
C GLY A 250 -9.24 -38.51 3.42
N GLU A 251 -10.17 -38.73 2.50
CA GLU A 251 -9.91 -39.47 1.28
C GLU A 251 -9.28 -38.55 0.23
N VAL A 252 -8.45 -39.12 -0.64
CA VAL A 252 -7.80 -38.41 -1.73
C VAL A 252 -8.75 -38.43 -2.93
N PRO A 253 -9.31 -37.28 -3.35
CA PRO A 253 -10.26 -37.26 -4.46
C PRO A 253 -9.60 -37.66 -5.78
N GLU A 254 -10.33 -38.34 -6.66
CA GLU A 254 -9.83 -38.76 -7.98
C GLU A 254 -9.28 -37.56 -8.78
N ALA A 255 -10.00 -36.43 -8.76
CA ALA A 255 -9.60 -35.18 -9.42
C ALA A 255 -8.25 -34.62 -8.91
N TYR A 256 -7.84 -34.97 -7.68
CA TYR A 256 -6.55 -34.55 -7.13
C TYR A 256 -5.38 -35.42 -7.61
N LEU A 257 -5.62 -36.69 -7.95
CA LEU A 257 -4.58 -37.65 -8.30
C LEU A 257 -3.73 -37.20 -9.49
N GLU A 258 -4.33 -36.53 -10.46
CA GLU A 258 -3.60 -35.97 -11.60
C GLU A 258 -2.48 -35.02 -11.15
N TYR A 259 -2.79 -34.11 -10.22
CA TYR A 259 -1.83 -33.14 -9.70
C TYR A 259 -0.77 -33.80 -8.83
N PHE A 260 -1.15 -34.81 -8.05
CA PHE A 260 -0.25 -35.59 -7.21
C PHE A 260 0.80 -36.34 -8.03
N PHE A 261 0.38 -37.17 -8.98
CA PHE A 261 1.30 -37.94 -9.81
C PHE A 261 2.12 -37.05 -10.74
N ARG A 262 1.54 -35.98 -11.26
CA ARG A 262 2.27 -34.98 -12.06
C ARG A 262 3.42 -34.36 -11.27
N TRP A 263 3.19 -33.96 -10.03
CA TRP A 263 4.24 -33.38 -9.19
C TRP A 263 5.35 -34.38 -8.89
N ARG A 264 4.99 -35.63 -8.57
CA ARG A 264 5.97 -36.71 -8.32
C ARG A 264 6.84 -36.98 -9.54
N ASN A 265 6.24 -37.07 -10.73
CA ASN A 265 6.97 -37.24 -11.99
C ASN A 265 7.98 -36.10 -12.24
N ILE A 266 7.55 -34.84 -12.13
CA ILE A 266 8.41 -33.66 -12.35
C ILE A 266 9.53 -33.58 -11.31
N SER A 267 9.24 -34.02 -10.08
CA SER A 267 10.20 -34.09 -8.98
C SER A 267 11.10 -35.33 -9.04
N LYS A 268 10.93 -36.21 -10.04
CA LYS A 268 11.64 -37.49 -10.19
C LYS A 268 11.51 -38.41 -8.96
N LEU A 269 10.34 -38.39 -8.33
CA LEU A 269 10.00 -39.29 -7.22
C LEU A 269 9.28 -40.54 -7.76
N PRO A 270 9.37 -41.69 -7.06
CA PRO A 270 8.58 -42.87 -7.39
C PRO A 270 7.09 -42.54 -7.47
N PRO A 271 6.25 -43.18 -8.30
CA PRO A 271 4.84 -42.80 -8.43
C PRO A 271 4.05 -42.84 -7.11
N TYR A 272 4.32 -43.83 -6.26
CA TYR A 272 3.67 -43.99 -4.96
C TYR A 272 4.62 -43.59 -3.82
N PRO A 273 4.11 -42.96 -2.75
CA PRO A 273 4.91 -42.57 -1.60
C PRO A 273 5.34 -43.77 -0.75
N SER A 274 6.56 -43.73 -0.22
CA SER A 274 7.04 -44.66 0.82
C SER A 274 6.84 -44.08 2.23
N SER A 275 6.74 -44.95 3.24
CA SER A 275 6.73 -44.57 4.67
C SER A 275 7.99 -43.82 5.11
N ASP A 276 9.09 -43.94 4.37
CA ASP A 276 10.36 -43.28 4.69
C ASP A 276 10.46 -41.86 4.12
N GLU A 277 9.46 -41.39 3.35
CA GLU A 277 9.43 -40.05 2.76
C GLU A 277 8.93 -38.97 3.75
N VAL A 278 9.53 -38.94 4.95
CA VAL A 278 9.19 -38.06 6.08
C VAL A 278 9.67 -36.61 5.94
N HIS A 279 10.27 -36.27 4.79
CA HIS A 279 10.76 -34.93 4.54
C HIS A 279 9.60 -34.00 4.17
N PRO A 280 9.54 -32.77 4.73
CA PRO A 280 8.50 -31.82 4.38
C PRO A 280 8.42 -31.64 2.87
N LEU A 281 7.21 -31.76 2.33
CA LEU A 281 6.93 -31.63 0.90
C LEU A 281 7.41 -30.30 0.32
N PHE A 282 7.57 -29.29 1.18
CA PHE A 282 7.78 -27.92 0.76
C PHE A 282 8.92 -27.27 1.54
N HIS A 283 9.83 -26.62 0.81
CA HIS A 283 10.84 -25.78 1.43
C HIS A 283 10.20 -24.53 2.06
N ARG A 284 10.68 -24.10 3.24
CA ARG A 284 10.16 -22.96 4.03
C ARG A 284 9.99 -21.65 3.24
N ARG A 285 10.76 -21.43 2.17
CA ARG A 285 10.61 -20.28 1.25
C ARG A 285 9.36 -20.40 0.36
N ALA A 286 9.04 -21.58 -0.17
CA ALA A 286 7.88 -21.80 -1.04
C ALA A 286 6.55 -21.46 -0.35
N ILE A 287 6.48 -21.66 0.97
CA ILE A 287 5.26 -21.40 1.75
C ILE A 287 5.15 -19.94 2.16
N ASN A 288 6.25 -19.33 2.63
CA ASN A 288 6.25 -17.90 3.00
C ASN A 288 6.04 -16.98 1.79
N TYR A 289 6.43 -17.45 0.61
CA TYR A 289 6.28 -16.77 -0.66
C TYR A 289 5.42 -17.58 -1.65
N SER A 290 4.37 -18.28 -1.18
CA SER A 290 3.52 -19.10 -2.07
C SER A 290 2.90 -18.28 -3.20
N SER A 291 2.61 -17.00 -2.95
CA SER A 291 2.17 -16.06 -3.98
C SER A 291 3.21 -15.75 -5.08
N ALA A 292 4.49 -16.07 -4.87
CA ALA A 292 5.53 -15.94 -5.89
C ALA A 292 5.50 -17.11 -6.89
N TYR A 293 5.01 -18.27 -6.46
CA TYR A 293 4.88 -19.48 -7.28
C TYR A 293 3.48 -19.63 -7.87
N ILE A 294 2.47 -18.96 -7.29
CA ILE A 294 1.08 -18.97 -7.74
C ILE A 294 0.82 -17.69 -8.59
N PRO A 295 0.74 -17.80 -9.93
CA PRO A 295 0.56 -16.65 -10.81
C PRO A 295 -0.84 -16.05 -10.64
N ARG A 296 -0.94 -14.73 -10.78
CA ARG A 296 -2.24 -14.07 -10.90
C ARG A 296 -2.73 -14.18 -12.34
N PHE A 297 -3.90 -14.78 -12.50
CA PHE A 297 -4.68 -14.70 -13.73
C PHE A 297 -5.84 -13.74 -13.50
N ASP A 298 -6.38 -13.18 -14.58
CA ASP A 298 -7.65 -12.46 -14.52
C ASP A 298 -8.77 -13.48 -14.30
N THR A 299 -9.06 -13.75 -13.03
CA THR A 299 -10.22 -14.53 -12.56
C THR A 299 -11.19 -13.57 -11.88
N ASP A 300 -11.99 -12.86 -12.69
CA ASP A 300 -13.08 -11.96 -12.26
C ASP A 300 -12.76 -11.07 -11.04
N GLY A 301 -11.52 -10.58 -10.95
CA GLY A 301 -11.06 -9.69 -9.88
C GLY A 301 -10.69 -10.36 -8.54
N LEU A 302 -10.82 -11.69 -8.40
CA LEU A 302 -10.38 -12.44 -7.21
C LEU A 302 -8.91 -12.85 -7.34
N SER A 303 -8.14 -12.65 -6.26
CA SER A 303 -6.79 -13.20 -6.20
C SER A 303 -6.82 -14.71 -5.92
N PRO A 304 -5.82 -15.50 -6.35
CA PRO A 304 -5.78 -16.95 -6.10
C PRO A 304 -5.91 -17.31 -4.60
N THR A 305 -5.30 -16.51 -3.73
CA THR A 305 -5.42 -16.68 -2.27
C THR A 305 -6.82 -16.37 -1.74
N ARG A 306 -7.54 -15.43 -2.36
CA ARG A 306 -8.95 -15.16 -2.02
C ARG A 306 -9.86 -16.27 -2.53
N LEU A 307 -9.58 -16.82 -3.71
CA LEU A 307 -10.28 -17.96 -4.29
C LEU A 307 -10.23 -19.19 -3.35
N LEU A 308 -9.02 -19.61 -2.95
CA LEU A 308 -8.83 -20.71 -1.99
C LEU A 308 -9.50 -20.45 -0.64
N LYS A 309 -9.44 -19.21 -0.16
CA LYS A 309 -10.10 -18.86 1.11
C LYS A 309 -11.62 -18.94 0.99
N LEU A 310 -12.20 -18.50 -0.14
CA LEU A 310 -13.62 -18.63 -0.39
C LEU A 310 -14.05 -20.10 -0.49
N SER A 311 -13.24 -20.96 -1.13
CA SER A 311 -13.56 -22.39 -1.31
C SER A 311 -13.49 -23.19 -0.01
N GLN A 312 -12.61 -22.82 0.92
CA GLN A 312 -12.43 -23.51 2.19
C GLN A 312 -13.33 -22.99 3.31
N LYS A 313 -13.63 -21.69 3.31
CA LYS A 313 -14.19 -21.00 4.48
C LYS A 313 -15.52 -20.29 4.22
N GLY A 314 -15.98 -20.28 2.96
CA GLY A 314 -17.14 -19.52 2.53
C GLY A 314 -16.92 -18.00 2.59
N CYS A 315 -17.87 -17.24 2.06
CA CYS A 315 -17.93 -15.80 2.26
C CYS A 315 -18.55 -15.48 3.63
N VAL A 316 -18.36 -14.23 4.11
CA VAL A 316 -18.86 -13.80 5.42
C VAL A 316 -20.37 -14.02 5.57
N ARG A 317 -21.15 -13.84 4.48
CA ARG A 317 -22.62 -13.99 4.51
C ARG A 317 -23.08 -15.45 4.56
N CYS A 318 -22.41 -16.31 3.80
CA CYS A 318 -22.74 -17.73 3.68
C CYS A 318 -22.17 -18.55 4.87
N ARG A 319 -21.34 -17.94 5.72
CA ARG A 319 -20.74 -18.52 6.94
C ARG A 319 -21.65 -18.44 8.17
N ASP A 320 -22.65 -17.56 8.17
CA ASP A 320 -23.56 -17.39 9.31
C ASP A 320 -24.66 -18.48 9.40
N SER A 321 -24.77 -19.35 8.38
CA SER A 321 -25.82 -20.38 8.27
C SER A 321 -25.32 -21.83 8.42
N SER A 322 -24.03 -22.10 8.53
CA SER A 322 -23.50 -23.46 8.76
C SER A 322 -22.42 -23.47 9.84
N GLY A 323 -22.71 -24.20 10.91
CA GLY A 323 -21.85 -24.29 12.09
C GLY A 323 -20.49 -24.95 11.84
N GLN A 324 -19.51 -24.43 12.59
CA GLN A 324 -18.15 -24.92 12.87
C GLN A 324 -17.05 -24.71 11.81
N VAL A 325 -16.01 -23.94 12.17
CA VAL A 325 -14.81 -24.41 12.93
C VAL A 325 -14.14 -23.17 13.56
N GLN A 326 -13.87 -23.25 14.87
CA GLN A 326 -12.99 -22.29 15.56
C GLN A 326 -11.54 -22.53 15.13
N VAL A 327 -10.84 -21.48 14.69
CA VAL A 327 -9.38 -21.52 14.56
C VAL A 327 -8.79 -20.62 15.65
N ASP A 328 -8.09 -21.28 16.57
CA ASP A 328 -7.43 -20.71 17.75
C ASP A 328 -6.37 -19.65 17.36
N SER A 329 -6.27 -18.65 18.21
CA SER A 329 -5.64 -17.34 17.99
C SER A 329 -4.13 -17.30 18.21
N LYS A 330 -3.47 -18.45 18.36
CA LYS A 330 -2.06 -18.55 18.79
C LYS A 330 -1.01 -18.29 17.70
N GLY A 331 -1.39 -18.29 16.42
CA GLY A 331 -0.48 -18.03 15.29
C GLY A 331 -0.03 -16.56 15.11
N ARG A 332 -0.66 -15.60 15.80
CA ARG A 332 -0.26 -14.17 15.74
C ARG A 332 0.99 -13.87 16.57
N ARG A 333 1.25 -14.64 17.63
CA ARG A 333 2.35 -14.41 18.59
C ARG A 333 3.74 -14.66 18.01
N LYS A 334 3.89 -15.64 17.11
CA LYS A 334 5.21 -16.00 16.54
C LYS A 334 5.70 -15.00 15.46
N LYS A 335 4.79 -14.32 14.77
CA LYS A 335 5.10 -13.19 13.86
C LYS A 335 5.35 -11.87 14.62
N HIS A 336 4.92 -11.78 15.88
CA HIS A 336 5.17 -10.65 16.77
C HIS A 336 6.61 -10.68 17.31
N LEU A 337 7.16 -11.87 17.56
CA LEU A 337 8.51 -12.03 18.12
C LEU A 337 9.65 -11.59 17.18
N ILE A 338 9.51 -11.78 15.86
CA ILE A 338 10.50 -11.31 14.87
C ILE A 338 10.38 -9.78 14.66
N ARG A 339 9.20 -9.19 14.91
CA ARG A 339 9.01 -7.73 14.95
C ARG A 339 9.55 -7.09 16.23
N LEU A 340 9.67 -7.84 17.31
CA LEU A 340 10.12 -7.38 18.62
C LEU A 340 11.61 -7.00 18.63
N THR A 341 12.46 -7.68 17.86
CA THR A 341 13.90 -7.37 17.77
C THR A 341 14.19 -6.05 17.04
N ASN A 342 13.41 -5.72 16.01
CA ASN A 342 13.45 -4.41 15.36
C ASN A 342 12.85 -3.28 16.22
N LYS A 343 12.15 -3.64 17.31
CA LYS A 343 11.37 -2.73 18.17
C LYS A 343 12.20 -2.08 19.27
N GLN A 344 13.41 -2.58 19.57
CA GLN A 344 14.21 -2.16 20.73
C GLN A 344 14.76 -0.72 20.63
N LEU A 345 14.99 -0.17 19.42
CA LEU A 345 15.34 1.24 19.22
C LEU A 345 14.12 2.17 19.23
N SER A 346 12.94 1.67 18.86
CA SER A 346 11.65 2.38 18.99
C SER A 346 11.11 2.38 20.43
N PHE A 347 11.60 1.51 21.32
CA PHE A 347 11.13 1.43 22.70
C PHE A 347 11.59 2.62 23.55
N SER A 348 12.80 3.15 23.39
CA SER A 348 13.32 4.27 24.21
C SER A 348 12.63 5.61 23.91
N ALA A 349 12.36 5.93 22.64
CA ALA A 349 11.66 7.17 22.33
C ALA A 349 10.15 7.06 22.58
N ILE A 350 9.53 5.87 22.40
CA ILE A 350 8.15 5.64 22.85
C ILE A 350 8.08 5.79 24.38
N ASP A 351 9.10 5.34 25.11
CA ASP A 351 9.22 5.59 26.56
C ASP A 351 9.25 7.08 26.85
N HIS A 352 10.12 7.83 26.16
CA HIS A 352 10.24 9.28 26.29
C HIS A 352 8.91 10.00 26.00
N PHE A 353 8.20 9.64 24.92
CA PHE A 353 6.87 10.18 24.61
C PHE A 353 5.85 9.88 25.71
N TYR A 354 5.88 8.66 26.25
CA TYR A 354 4.98 8.27 27.34
C TYR A 354 5.29 9.02 28.63
N GLN A 355 6.56 9.13 29.05
CA GLN A 355 6.94 9.90 30.23
C GLN A 355 6.57 11.38 30.08
N ARG A 356 6.84 11.97 28.91
CA ARG A 356 6.43 13.36 28.61
C ARG A 356 4.92 13.55 28.69
N SER A 357 4.13 12.57 28.25
CA SER A 357 2.67 12.62 28.36
C SER A 357 2.12 12.52 29.79
N LEU A 358 2.91 12.02 30.75
CA LEU A 358 2.52 11.99 32.17
C LEU A 358 2.77 13.33 32.87
N ASN A 359 3.73 14.11 32.38
CA ASN A 359 4.16 15.38 32.97
C ASN A 359 3.46 16.61 32.36
N ASN A 360 2.81 16.47 31.20
CA ASN A 360 2.06 17.56 30.57
C ASN A 360 0.64 17.62 31.14
N GLU A 361 0.31 18.71 31.85
CA GLU A 361 -1.08 19.13 32.05
C GLU A 361 -1.64 19.64 30.72
N LEU A 362 -2.10 18.71 29.87
CA LEU A 362 -2.78 19.04 28.62
C LEU A 362 -4.06 19.82 28.95
N ASP A 363 -4.25 20.97 28.28
CA ASP A 363 -5.39 21.87 28.49
C ASP A 363 -6.72 21.10 28.51
N ALA A 364 -7.34 21.09 29.70
CA ALA A 364 -8.52 20.31 30.03
C ALA A 364 -9.81 21.09 29.79
N SER A 365 -9.75 22.30 29.22
CA SER A 365 -10.93 23.17 29.05
C SER A 365 -11.90 22.66 27.98
N ALA A 366 -11.39 22.15 26.85
CA ALA A 366 -12.19 21.79 25.68
C ALA A 366 -13.04 20.52 25.87
N MET A 367 -14.31 20.60 25.46
CA MET A 367 -15.28 19.51 25.54
C MET A 367 -15.57 18.93 24.14
N PRO A 368 -15.20 17.65 23.87
CA PRO A 368 -15.37 17.07 22.54
C PRO A 368 -16.82 16.72 22.25
N VAL A 369 -17.19 16.84 20.97
CA VAL A 369 -18.53 16.56 20.43
C VAL A 369 -18.48 15.53 19.31
N PRO A 370 -19.50 14.68 19.15
CA PRO A 370 -19.54 13.70 18.07
C PRO A 370 -19.80 14.39 16.72
N LEU A 371 -19.01 14.07 15.70
CA LEU A 371 -19.14 14.61 14.33
C LEU A 371 -20.01 13.75 13.42
N TYR A 372 -20.41 12.58 13.91
CA TYR A 372 -21.29 11.64 13.22
C TYR A 372 -22.11 10.81 14.21
N LEU A 373 -23.23 10.25 13.75
CA LEU A 373 -24.10 9.38 14.53
C LEU A 373 -24.07 7.94 13.99
N VAL A 374 -24.51 6.99 14.82
CA VAL A 374 -24.70 5.60 14.42
C VAL A 374 -26.18 5.27 14.62
N LYS A 375 -26.89 4.94 13.53
CA LYS A 375 -28.32 4.56 13.57
C LYS A 375 -28.48 3.21 12.86
N LYS A 376 -29.07 2.22 13.54
CA LYS A 376 -29.26 0.85 13.01
C LYS A 376 -27.97 0.25 12.42
N ASN A 377 -26.84 0.38 13.13
CA ASN A 377 -25.49 -0.04 12.69
C ASN A 377 -24.95 0.65 11.41
N ALA A 378 -25.67 1.63 10.85
CA ALA A 378 -25.18 2.47 9.76
C ALA A 378 -24.59 3.77 10.33
N ILE A 379 -23.39 4.11 9.86
CA ILE A 379 -22.70 5.37 10.17
C ILE A 379 -23.34 6.47 9.32
N LYS A 380 -23.81 7.54 9.98
CA LYS A 380 -24.33 8.73 9.31
C LYS A 380 -23.54 9.96 9.76
N PRO A 381 -22.74 10.59 8.88
CA PRO A 381 -22.10 11.87 9.14
C PRO A 381 -23.15 12.91 9.51
N LEU A 382 -22.83 13.82 10.44
CA LEU A 382 -23.68 14.99 10.66
C LEU A 382 -23.56 15.95 9.47
N PRO A 383 -24.62 16.71 9.15
CA PRO A 383 -24.52 17.76 8.15
C PRO A 383 -23.40 18.76 8.52
N LYS A 384 -22.68 19.27 7.52
CA LYS A 384 -21.54 20.18 7.72
C LYS A 384 -21.89 21.36 8.64
N ASN A 385 -23.04 22.01 8.44
CA ASN A 385 -23.48 23.14 9.25
C ASN A 385 -23.72 22.76 10.73
N VAL A 386 -24.17 21.53 10.99
CA VAL A 386 -24.35 21.02 12.36
C VAL A 386 -22.99 20.77 13.00
N ILE A 387 -22.02 20.24 12.26
CA ILE A 387 -20.64 20.08 12.75
C ILE A 387 -20.05 21.44 13.10
N ILE A 388 -20.17 22.44 12.23
CA ILE A 388 -19.66 23.80 12.46
C ILE A 388 -20.26 24.38 13.74
N PHE A 389 -21.59 24.27 13.89
CA PHE A 389 -22.29 24.73 15.08
C PHE A 389 -21.79 24.04 16.36
N LEU A 390 -21.65 22.72 16.33
CA LEU A 390 -21.15 21.95 17.48
C LEU A 390 -19.69 22.29 17.82
N LEU A 391 -18.83 22.51 16.84
CA LEU A 391 -17.44 22.92 17.10
C LEU A 391 -17.38 24.33 17.72
N ALA A 392 -18.17 25.27 17.21
CA ALA A 392 -18.21 26.65 17.72
C ALA A 392 -18.83 26.75 19.13
N LEU A 393 -19.87 25.97 19.44
CA LEU A 393 -20.56 26.04 20.72
C LEU A 393 -19.68 25.64 21.91
N PHE A 394 -18.79 24.66 21.71
CA PHE A 394 -17.99 24.08 22.79
C PHE A 394 -16.60 24.71 22.95
N ASN A 395 -16.27 25.73 22.15
CA ASN A 395 -15.15 26.64 22.41
C ASN A 395 -15.40 28.00 21.72
N PRO A 396 -16.10 28.95 22.39
CA PRO A 396 -16.50 30.24 21.81
C PRO A 396 -15.33 31.15 21.39
N ALA A 397 -14.13 30.89 21.90
CA ALA A 397 -12.91 31.63 21.54
C ALA A 397 -12.35 31.21 20.16
N ILE A 398 -12.82 30.09 19.59
CA ILE A 398 -12.38 29.61 18.28
C ILE A 398 -13.06 30.39 17.16
N CYS A 399 -12.27 30.85 16.18
CA CYS A 399 -12.80 31.48 14.99
C CYS A 399 -13.69 30.52 14.17
N LYS A 400 -14.84 31.02 13.71
CA LYS A 400 -15.80 30.29 12.86
C LYS A 400 -15.16 29.71 11.60
N GLU A 401 -14.13 30.36 11.07
CA GLU A 401 -13.36 29.89 9.92
C GLU A 401 -12.70 28.55 10.21
N LEU A 402 -11.98 28.41 11.33
CA LEU A 402 -11.33 27.17 11.72
C LEU A 402 -12.33 26.01 11.90
N CYS A 403 -13.48 26.27 12.53
CA CYS A 403 -14.56 25.29 12.65
C CYS A 403 -15.09 24.86 11.27
N THR A 404 -15.18 25.81 10.32
CA THR A 404 -15.63 25.56 8.95
C THR A 404 -14.63 24.71 8.18
N GLU A 405 -13.33 24.99 8.31
CA GLU A 405 -12.26 24.22 7.68
C GLU A 405 -12.19 22.78 8.22
N GLY A 406 -12.19 22.62 9.56
CA GLY A 406 -12.21 21.30 10.20
C GLY A 406 -13.43 20.47 9.79
N ALA A 407 -14.62 21.08 9.75
CA ALA A 407 -15.83 20.43 9.25
C ALA A 407 -15.73 20.04 7.77
N SER A 408 -15.18 20.93 6.93
CA SER A 408 -14.99 20.70 5.50
C SER A 408 -14.11 19.48 5.26
N LEU A 409 -12.95 19.43 5.91
CA LEU A 409 -12.00 18.33 5.75
C LEU A 409 -12.56 16.99 6.25
N PHE A 410 -13.29 17.01 7.37
CA PHE A 410 -13.98 15.82 7.88
C PHE A 410 -15.01 15.29 6.87
N CYS A 411 -15.81 16.17 6.26
CA CYS A 411 -16.74 15.80 5.20
C CYS A 411 -16.02 15.27 3.95
N SER A 412 -14.92 15.90 3.53
CA SER A 412 -14.11 15.40 2.41
C SER A 412 -13.55 14.00 2.68
N LEU A 413 -13.16 13.69 3.93
CA LEU A 413 -12.79 12.32 4.28
C LEU A 413 -13.99 11.38 4.15
N VAL A 414 -15.16 11.76 4.66
CA VAL A 414 -16.38 10.94 4.56
C VAL A 414 -16.67 10.54 3.11
N ASP A 415 -16.48 11.46 2.15
CA ASP A 415 -16.68 11.20 0.72
C ASP A 415 -15.75 10.12 0.15
N THR A 416 -14.58 9.90 0.77
CA THR A 416 -13.67 8.78 0.44
C THR A 416 -14.18 7.42 0.91
N ARG A 417 -15.31 7.37 1.63
CA ARG A 417 -15.94 6.17 2.22
C ARG A 417 -14.98 5.39 3.14
N PRO A 418 -14.44 6.03 4.19
CA PRO A 418 -13.54 5.40 5.14
C PRO A 418 -14.27 4.27 5.90
N ASN A 419 -13.51 3.27 6.35
CA ASN A 419 -14.07 2.31 7.30
C ASN A 419 -14.30 2.97 8.67
N HIS A 420 -15.06 2.31 9.54
CA HIS A 420 -15.42 2.85 10.85
C HIS A 420 -14.22 3.18 11.76
N LEU A 421 -13.09 2.49 11.60
CA LEU A 421 -11.87 2.74 12.40
C LEU A 421 -11.17 4.02 11.94
N LYS A 422 -11.04 4.20 10.61
CA LYS A 422 -10.54 5.43 9.99
C LYS A 422 -11.38 6.63 10.41
N LEU A 423 -12.70 6.52 10.31
CA LEU A 423 -13.60 7.60 10.70
C LEU A 423 -13.49 7.96 12.19
N ARG A 424 -13.44 6.97 13.09
CA ARG A 424 -13.24 7.21 14.53
C ARG A 424 -11.90 7.86 14.85
N ALA A 425 -10.83 7.45 14.18
CA ALA A 425 -9.51 8.03 14.39
C ALA A 425 -9.46 9.47 13.88
N PHE A 426 -10.00 9.73 12.69
CA PHE A 426 -10.00 11.06 12.10
C PHE A 426 -10.95 12.04 12.82
N GLU A 427 -12.06 11.55 13.40
CA GLU A 427 -12.88 12.35 14.31
C GLU A 427 -12.06 12.85 15.49
N LYS A 428 -11.28 11.98 16.14
CA LYS A 428 -10.42 12.37 17.26
C LYS A 428 -9.41 13.43 16.86
N LEU A 429 -8.80 13.24 15.69
CA LEU A 429 -7.84 14.20 15.17
C LEU A 429 -8.51 15.55 14.87
N THR A 430 -9.66 15.53 14.20
CA THR A 430 -10.39 16.76 13.83
C THR A 430 -10.78 17.54 15.09
N LEU A 431 -11.35 16.85 16.07
CA LEU A 431 -11.71 17.45 17.35
C LEU A 431 -10.47 18.00 18.06
N TRP A 432 -9.39 17.22 18.16
CA TRP A 432 -8.19 17.67 18.85
C TRP A 432 -7.54 18.87 18.16
N SER A 433 -7.44 18.82 16.83
CA SER A 433 -6.83 19.87 16.01
C SER A 433 -7.57 21.19 16.18
N VAL A 434 -8.91 21.16 16.07
CA VAL A 434 -9.72 22.36 16.20
C VAL A 434 -9.80 22.81 17.65
N LEU A 435 -10.20 21.92 18.57
CA LEU A 435 -10.57 22.31 19.93
C LEU A 435 -9.40 22.49 20.89
N VAL A 436 -8.26 21.84 20.63
CA VAL A 436 -7.09 21.84 21.52
C VAL A 436 -5.90 22.53 20.86
N ALA A 437 -5.55 22.15 19.63
CA ALA A 437 -4.39 22.74 18.94
C ALA A 437 -4.69 24.11 18.32
N GLY A 438 -5.97 24.46 18.12
CA GLY A 438 -6.36 25.70 17.44
C GLY A 438 -5.87 25.79 15.99
N LYS A 439 -5.65 24.64 15.34
CA LYS A 439 -5.10 24.53 13.99
C LYS A 439 -6.04 23.79 13.06
N ASN A 440 -6.03 24.16 11.78
CA ASN A 440 -6.73 23.44 10.74
C ASN A 440 -6.11 22.04 10.61
N PRO A 441 -6.90 20.94 10.64
CA PRO A 441 -6.33 19.61 10.54
C PRO A 441 -5.60 19.33 9.21
N ALA A 442 -5.82 20.14 8.16
CA ALA A 442 -5.06 20.06 6.91
C ALA A 442 -3.62 20.61 7.03
N ASP A 443 -3.39 21.53 7.97
CA ASP A 443 -2.16 22.30 8.12
C ASP A 443 -1.25 21.79 9.25
N LEU A 444 -1.56 20.61 9.79
CA LEU A 444 -0.77 19.99 10.84
C LEU A 444 0.64 19.65 10.34
N ASP A 445 1.64 19.97 11.15
CA ASP A 445 3.02 19.61 10.90
C ASP A 445 3.45 18.35 11.70
N ALA A 446 4.73 17.98 11.58
CA ALA A 446 5.26 16.81 12.28
C ALA A 446 5.23 16.97 13.82
N SER A 447 5.44 18.18 14.33
CA SER A 447 5.40 18.47 15.78
C SER A 447 3.97 18.40 16.30
N ASP A 448 2.99 18.86 15.53
CA ASP A 448 1.58 18.74 15.88
C ASP A 448 1.15 17.28 15.99
N VAL A 449 1.62 16.44 15.06
CA VAL A 449 1.34 15.00 15.08
C VAL A 449 1.96 14.32 16.32
N GLU A 450 3.12 14.76 16.78
CA GLU A 450 3.71 14.30 18.05
C GLU A 450 2.86 14.73 19.26
N SER A 451 2.39 15.98 19.29
CA SER A 451 1.48 16.50 20.32
C SER A 451 0.15 15.74 20.33
N PHE A 452 -0.42 15.42 19.16
CA PHE A 452 -1.62 14.59 19.05
C PHE A 452 -1.38 13.16 19.53
N TYR A 453 -0.20 12.59 19.24
CA TYR A 453 0.17 11.28 19.74
C TYR A 453 0.26 11.26 21.27
N GLN A 454 0.87 12.29 21.89
CA GLN A 454 0.88 12.47 23.35
C GLN A 454 -0.53 12.59 23.93
N HIS A 455 -1.41 13.36 23.30
CA HIS A 455 -2.82 13.46 23.69
C HIS A 455 -3.54 12.09 23.60
N CYS A 456 -3.20 11.25 22.62
CA CYS A 456 -3.76 9.91 22.52
C CYS A 456 -3.22 8.92 23.57
N LEU A 457 -1.99 9.13 24.05
CA LEU A 457 -1.40 8.35 25.14
C LEU A 457 -2.13 8.62 26.46
N SER A 458 -2.32 9.91 26.77
CA SER A 458 -2.93 10.39 28.01
C SER A 458 -4.04 11.41 27.71
N PRO A 459 -5.23 10.97 27.23
CA PRO A 459 -6.33 11.87 26.93
C PRO A 459 -6.83 12.54 28.22
N PRO A 460 -7.13 13.85 28.21
CA PRO A 460 -7.69 14.55 29.37
C PRO A 460 -8.98 13.92 29.88
N ALA A 461 -9.29 14.10 31.17
CA ALA A 461 -10.49 13.54 31.78
C ALA A 461 -11.78 13.92 31.04
N ARG A 462 -11.87 15.15 30.50
CA ARG A 462 -13.01 15.60 29.71
C ARG A 462 -13.13 14.92 28.33
N TRP A 463 -12.13 14.18 27.88
CA TRP A 463 -12.10 13.47 26.60
C TRP A 463 -12.26 11.97 26.75
N ALA A 464 -12.30 11.46 27.98
CA ALA A 464 -12.35 10.05 28.27
C ALA A 464 -13.55 9.69 29.17
N SER A 465 -14.16 8.54 28.93
CA SER A 465 -15.23 8.01 29.78
C SER A 465 -14.89 6.60 30.25
N ALA A 466 -15.39 6.23 31.44
CA ALA A 466 -15.21 4.87 31.97
C ALA A 466 -16.08 3.83 31.24
N ARG A 467 -17.12 4.27 30.53
CA ARG A 467 -18.07 3.43 29.79
C ARG A 467 -18.24 3.93 28.37
N ILE A 468 -18.68 3.03 27.48
CA ILE A 468 -19.05 3.40 26.12
C ILE A 468 -20.49 3.92 26.14
N TYR A 469 -20.68 5.19 25.74
CA TYR A 469 -21.99 5.79 25.61
C TYR A 469 -22.44 5.83 24.14
N SER A 470 -23.76 5.90 23.94
CA SER A 470 -24.31 6.26 22.63
C SER A 470 -23.76 7.62 22.19
N ARG A 471 -23.53 7.79 20.89
CA ARG A 471 -23.02 9.05 20.32
C ARG A 471 -24.04 10.19 20.37
N SER A 472 -25.30 9.89 20.66
CA SER A 472 -26.33 10.90 20.95
C SER A 472 -26.36 11.32 22.43
N CYS A 473 -25.60 10.65 23.30
CA CYS A 473 -25.59 10.91 24.73
C CYS A 473 -24.63 12.06 25.05
N ILE A 474 -25.04 12.98 25.94
CA ILE A 474 -24.20 14.09 26.42
C ILE A 474 -22.94 13.61 27.19
N LEU A 475 -22.98 12.40 27.73
CA LEU A 475 -21.85 11.74 28.40
C LEU A 475 -20.88 11.07 27.42
N TRP A 476 -21.14 11.12 26.11
CA TRP A 476 -20.27 10.53 25.10
C TRP A 476 -18.89 11.18 25.11
N ARG A 477 -17.86 10.34 25.03
CA ARG A 477 -16.46 10.76 24.93
C ARG A 477 -15.71 9.95 23.87
N PRO A 478 -14.73 10.56 23.18
CA PRO A 478 -13.97 9.90 22.13
C PRO A 478 -13.04 8.78 22.65
N TYR A 479 -12.59 8.85 23.90
CA TYR A 479 -11.72 7.85 24.50
C TYR A 479 -12.44 7.04 25.58
N LEU A 480 -12.12 5.75 25.63
CA LEU A 480 -12.43 4.90 26.78
C LEU A 480 -11.23 4.95 27.74
N ILE A 481 -11.49 5.17 29.02
CA ILE A 481 -10.49 5.06 30.08
C ILE A 481 -10.04 3.60 30.15
N LEU A 482 -8.76 3.36 29.89
CA LEU A 482 -8.14 2.05 30.04
C LEU A 482 -7.44 1.98 31.39
N ARG A 483 -7.12 0.76 31.84
CA ARG A 483 -6.24 0.60 33.00
C ARG A 483 -4.92 1.31 32.70
N PRO A 484 -4.46 2.21 33.60
CA PRO A 484 -3.25 2.99 33.38
C PRO A 484 -2.05 2.06 33.16
N GLY A 485 -1.20 2.40 32.20
CA GLY A 485 -0.04 1.61 31.84
C GLY A 485 0.32 1.69 30.37
N LYS A 486 1.63 1.57 30.09
CA LYS A 486 2.21 1.59 28.73
C LYS A 486 1.57 0.52 27.83
N ASP A 487 1.29 -0.65 28.38
CA ASP A 487 0.74 -1.80 27.65
C ASP A 487 -0.62 -1.57 27.01
N ASN A 488 -1.40 -0.61 27.53
CA ASN A 488 -2.72 -0.28 27.01
C ASN A 488 -2.71 1.02 26.19
N ASN A 489 -2.00 2.04 26.68
CA ASN A 489 -2.04 3.39 26.10
C ASN A 489 -1.24 3.47 24.79
N VAL A 490 -0.04 2.87 24.75
CA VAL A 490 0.84 2.92 23.57
C VAL A 490 0.19 2.21 22.38
N PRO A 491 -0.34 0.98 22.49
CA PRO A 491 -1.01 0.35 21.34
C PRO A 491 -2.24 1.11 20.86
N ARG A 492 -3.05 1.67 21.76
CA ARG A 492 -4.21 2.50 21.40
C ARG A 492 -3.78 3.72 20.60
N ALA A 493 -2.81 4.47 21.09
CA ALA A 493 -2.32 5.68 20.45
C ALA A 493 -1.67 5.37 19.09
N GLY A 494 -0.83 4.34 19.01
CA GLY A 494 -0.18 3.91 17.77
C GLY A 494 -1.20 3.47 16.71
N MET A 495 -2.28 2.78 17.10
CA MET A 495 -3.38 2.44 16.20
C MET A 495 -4.11 3.68 15.68
N ILE A 496 -4.40 4.66 16.54
CA ILE A 496 -5.09 5.90 16.14
C ILE A 496 -4.24 6.66 15.11
N VAL A 497 -2.95 6.85 15.39
CA VAL A 497 -1.98 7.49 14.46
C VAL A 497 -1.89 6.73 13.14
N SER A 498 -1.89 5.40 13.18
CA SER A 498 -1.85 4.58 11.96
C SER A 498 -3.10 4.76 11.10
N TRP A 499 -4.27 4.81 11.72
CA TRP A 499 -5.52 5.09 11.02
C TRP A 499 -5.57 6.53 10.49
N CYS A 500 -5.05 7.51 11.23
CA CYS A 500 -4.93 8.90 10.76
C CYS A 500 -4.00 8.99 9.55
N ASN A 501 -2.81 8.40 9.60
CA ASN A 501 -1.92 8.29 8.44
C ASN A 501 -2.65 7.70 7.23
N SER A 502 -3.42 6.64 7.44
CA SER A 502 -4.20 6.03 6.36
C SER A 502 -5.31 6.93 5.83
N CYS A 503 -5.89 7.82 6.64
CA CYS A 503 -6.87 8.82 6.20
C CYS A 503 -6.20 9.92 5.36
N PHE A 504 -5.03 10.41 5.79
CA PHE A 504 -4.27 11.39 5.00
C PHE A 504 -3.84 10.81 3.66
N VAL A 505 -3.44 9.55 3.61
CA VAL A 505 -3.18 8.86 2.33
C VAL A 505 -4.43 8.82 1.44
N ASP A 506 -5.61 8.53 1.99
CA ASP A 506 -6.87 8.54 1.21
C ASP A 506 -7.21 9.95 0.70
N LEU A 507 -7.03 10.99 1.53
CA LEU A 507 -7.27 12.39 1.18
C LEU A 507 -6.28 12.89 0.11
N VAL A 508 -5.00 12.51 0.22
CA VAL A 508 -3.99 12.79 -0.81
C VAL A 508 -4.35 12.09 -2.10
N GLN A 509 -4.80 10.84 -2.07
CA GLN A 509 -5.25 10.10 -3.26
C GLN A 509 -6.48 10.74 -3.90
N ALA A 510 -7.40 11.26 -3.08
CA ALA A 510 -8.56 12.01 -3.54
C ALA A 510 -8.20 13.40 -4.10
N GLY A 511 -6.97 13.87 -3.89
CA GLY A 511 -6.51 15.20 -4.31
C GLY A 511 -7.01 16.32 -3.39
N VAL A 512 -7.49 15.98 -2.20
CA VAL A 512 -7.94 16.96 -1.18
C VAL A 512 -6.75 17.57 -0.45
N LEU A 513 -5.71 16.76 -0.19
CA LEU A 513 -4.49 17.20 0.50
C LEU A 513 -3.25 16.99 -0.37
N ARG A 514 -2.21 17.79 -0.12
CA ARG A 514 -0.87 17.65 -0.70
C ARG A 514 0.21 17.43 0.36
N SER A 515 -0.16 17.12 1.59
CA SER A 515 0.78 16.85 2.68
C SER A 515 0.31 15.61 3.47
N ASN A 516 1.25 14.94 4.14
CA ASN A 516 0.93 13.89 5.10
C ASN A 516 1.94 13.93 6.26
N PRO A 517 1.65 14.68 7.33
CA PRO A 517 2.57 14.84 8.47
C PRO A 517 2.72 13.53 9.27
N PHE A 518 1.77 12.60 9.15
CA PHE A 518 1.80 11.33 9.86
C PHE A 518 2.78 10.31 9.29
N GLY A 519 3.27 10.51 8.05
CA GLY A 519 4.04 9.50 7.33
C GLY A 519 5.34 9.08 8.05
N ARG A 520 6.04 10.02 8.67
CA ARG A 520 7.29 9.78 9.41
C ARG A 520 7.02 9.09 10.74
N LEU A 521 6.13 9.66 11.56
CA LEU A 521 5.81 9.11 12.88
C LEU A 521 5.19 7.71 12.78
N ASN A 522 4.31 7.47 11.80
CA ASN A 522 3.70 6.16 11.61
C ASN A 522 4.72 5.07 11.27
N LYS A 523 5.79 5.37 10.51
CA LYS A 523 6.90 4.42 10.24
C LYS A 523 7.77 4.16 11.48
N TYR A 524 7.80 5.12 12.40
CA TYR A 524 8.59 5.02 13.62
C TYR A 524 7.89 4.17 14.69
N ILE A 525 6.56 4.28 14.79
CA ILE A 525 5.76 3.64 15.83
C ILE A 525 5.24 2.23 15.42
N ASN A 526 5.07 1.97 14.12
CA ASN A 526 4.49 0.72 13.58
C ASN A 526 5.43 0.01 12.60
#